data_AF-A0A6C0J5F2-F1
#
_entry.id   AF-A0A6C0J5F2-F1
#
_cell.length_a   1.000
_cell.length_b   1.000
_cell.length_c   1.000
_cell.angle_alpha   90.00
_cell.angle_beta   90.00
_cell.angle_gamma   90.00
#
_symmetry.space_group_name_H-M   'P 1'
#
loop_
_entity.id
_entity.type
_entity.pdbx_description
1 polymer ?
#
loop_
_entity_poly.entity_id
_entity_poly.type
_entity_poly.pdbx_seq_one_letter_code
_entity_poly.pdbx_strand_id
1 'polypeptide(L)'
;MYLVRVIFVSKNGPSRDDVITITPGEGSYFGRPTDVYDVAFKTSVVGGGHTTRHCFMNARGVEDYVETVLDAVRLDEDPCDHVQVDSAMAPSVLYDSGDLECGRVRSAIRDVIRMSLHVFPQ
;
A
#
# COMPACT_ATOMS: atom_id res chain seq x y z
N MET A 1 -2.51 11.40 9.32
CA MET A 1 -1.25 11.48 8.55
C MET A 1 -0.89 10.06 8.15
N TYR A 2 -0.68 9.77 6.86
CA TYR A 2 -0.32 8.42 6.39
C TYR A 2 1.20 8.22 6.41
N LEU A 3 1.63 6.96 6.52
CA LEU A 3 3.03 6.57 6.37
C LEU A 3 3.34 6.21 4.92
N VAL A 4 2.49 5.37 4.34
CA VAL A 4 2.62 4.89 2.97
C VAL A 4 1.24 4.81 2.32
N ARG A 5 1.19 5.11 1.02
CA ARG A 5 0.10 4.74 0.14
C ARG A 5 0.65 3.89 -1.00
N VAL A 6 -0.03 2.79 -1.29
CA VAL A 6 0.18 2.00 -2.50
C VAL A 6 -1.07 2.22 -3.35
N ILE A 7 -0.89 2.83 -4.52
CA ILE A 7 -1.95 3.23 -5.43
C ILE A 7 -1.85 2.37 -6.68
N PHE A 8 -2.91 1.65 -7.00
CA PHE A 8 -3.05 0.84 -8.21
C PHE A 8 -3.75 1.68 -9.26
N VAL A 9 -2.98 2.21 -10.21
CA VAL A 9 -3.43 3.20 -11.19
C VAL A 9 -4.11 2.49 -12.35
N SER A 10 -5.41 2.69 -12.50
CA SER A 10 -6.23 2.01 -13.50
C SER A 10 -6.11 2.67 -14.87
N LYS A 11 -6.15 1.85 -15.93
CA LYS A 11 -6.22 2.30 -17.35
C LYS A 11 -7.42 3.22 -17.62
N ASN A 12 -8.47 3.06 -16.82
CA ASN A 12 -9.76 3.72 -16.99
C ASN A 12 -9.89 5.03 -16.18
N GLY A 13 -8.77 5.54 -15.64
CA GLY A 13 -8.69 6.83 -14.97
C GLY A 13 -8.81 6.78 -13.44
N PRO A 14 -8.43 7.88 -12.75
CA PRO A 14 -8.15 7.89 -11.32
C PRO A 14 -9.37 7.64 -10.41
N SER A 15 -10.58 7.77 -10.95
CA SER A 15 -11.82 7.41 -10.24
C SER A 15 -11.99 5.90 -10.02
N ARG A 16 -11.12 5.08 -10.61
CA ARG A 16 -11.09 3.63 -10.42
C ARG A 16 -9.85 3.13 -9.69
N ASP A 17 -8.98 4.04 -9.25
CA ASP A 17 -7.75 3.65 -8.58
C ASP A 17 -8.07 3.04 -7.21
N ASP A 18 -7.51 1.86 -7.01
CA ASP A 18 -7.54 1.20 -5.72
C ASP A 18 -6.33 1.68 -4.91
N VAL A 19 -6.55 1.91 -3.62
CA VAL A 19 -5.53 2.52 -2.75
C VAL A 19 -5.45 1.77 -1.44
N ILE A 20 -4.26 1.27 -1.12
CA ILE A 20 -3.90 0.87 0.25
C ILE A 20 -3.29 2.10 0.92
N THR A 21 -3.86 2.53 2.03
CA THR A 21 -3.30 3.57 2.90
C THR A 21 -2.90 2.95 4.22
N ILE A 22 -1.64 3.13 4.61
CA ILE A 22 -1.09 2.65 5.87
C ILE A 22 -0.91 3.85 6.79
N THR A 23 -1.56 3.79 7.94
CA THR A 23 -1.50 4.80 8.99
C THR A 23 -1.10 4.18 10.33
N PRO A 24 -0.42 4.92 11.22
CA PRO A 24 -0.23 4.46 12.59
C PRO A 24 -1.61 4.21 13.25
N GLY A 25 -1.80 3.07 13.90
CA GLY A 25 -3.05 2.77 14.63
C GLY A 25 -3.17 3.56 15.95
N GLU A 26 -4.36 3.55 16.56
CA GLU A 26 -4.54 4.13 17.90
C GLU A 26 -3.74 3.34 18.95
N GLY A 27 -2.87 4.06 19.67
CA GLY A 27 -1.79 3.47 20.45
C GLY A 27 -0.46 4.13 20.08
N SER A 28 -0.24 5.34 20.59
CA SER A 28 1.03 6.09 20.65
C SER A 28 1.90 6.26 19.37
N TYR A 29 1.89 7.50 18.90
CA TYR A 29 2.88 8.14 18.03
C TYR A 29 3.23 9.52 18.63
N PHE A 30 4.53 9.87 18.71
CA PHE A 30 5.12 10.86 19.65
C PHE A 30 5.17 10.42 21.13
N GLY A 31 5.33 9.11 21.40
CA GLY A 31 5.51 8.63 22.78
C GLY A 31 5.58 7.11 23.07
N ARG A 32 5.70 6.23 22.05
CA ARG A 32 5.86 4.74 22.10
C ARG A 32 4.66 3.87 22.53
N PRO A 33 4.46 2.60 22.08
CA PRO A 33 4.88 1.86 20.88
C PRO A 33 3.72 1.61 19.87
N THR A 34 4.01 1.58 18.56
CA THR A 34 3.01 1.24 17.52
C THR A 34 3.24 -0.19 17.01
N ASP A 35 2.67 -1.16 17.71
CA ASP A 35 2.64 -2.57 17.26
C ASP A 35 1.50 -2.85 16.27
N VAL A 36 0.68 -1.83 15.97
CA VAL A 36 -0.53 -1.94 15.16
C VAL A 36 -0.65 -0.76 14.21
N TYR A 37 -0.89 -1.07 12.94
CA TYR A 37 -1.13 -0.14 11.85
C TYR A 37 -2.57 -0.31 11.38
N ASP A 38 -3.24 0.80 11.12
CA ASP A 38 -4.49 0.80 10.36
C ASP A 38 -4.14 0.75 8.86
N VAL A 39 -4.56 -0.32 8.22
CA VAL A 39 -4.44 -0.57 6.78
C VAL A 39 -5.82 -0.38 6.17
N ALA A 40 -6.01 0.76 5.52
CA ALA A 40 -7.24 1.10 4.82
C ALA A 40 -7.10 0.75 3.34
N PHE A 41 -7.89 -0.21 2.87
CA PHE A 41 -8.02 -0.53 1.45
C PHE A 41 -9.28 0.11 0.87
N LYS A 42 -9.09 1.13 0.05
CA LYS A 42 -10.14 1.79 -0.72
C LYS A 42 -10.20 1.16 -2.10
N THR A 43 -11.36 0.63 -2.47
CA THR A 43 -11.58 0.01 -3.79
C THR A 43 -12.91 0.44 -4.40
N SER A 44 -12.97 0.40 -5.72
CA SER A 44 -14.17 0.76 -6.50
C SER A 44 -15.24 -0.33 -6.43
N VAL A 45 -16.51 0.06 -6.26
CA VAL A 45 -17.64 -0.88 -6.19
C VAL A 45 -18.35 -0.95 -7.54
N VAL A 46 -18.85 -2.13 -7.90
CA VAL A 46 -19.71 -2.33 -9.08
C VAL A 46 -20.95 -1.44 -8.93
N GLY A 47 -21.13 -0.48 -9.84
CA GLY A 47 -22.24 0.49 -9.81
C GLY A 47 -21.83 1.95 -9.60
N GLY A 48 -20.55 2.23 -9.38
CA GLY A 48 -20.04 3.61 -9.23
C GLY A 48 -20.04 4.04 -7.77
N GLY A 49 -18.86 4.08 -7.16
CA GLY A 49 -18.65 4.42 -5.77
C GLY A 49 -17.39 3.75 -5.24
N HIS A 50 -16.97 4.10 -4.03
CA HIS A 50 -15.84 3.45 -3.37
C HIS A 50 -16.27 2.89 -2.02
N THR A 51 -15.72 1.73 -1.68
CA THR A 51 -15.77 1.19 -0.32
C THR A 51 -14.38 1.23 0.27
N THR A 52 -14.28 1.50 1.58
CA THR A 52 -13.02 1.45 2.30
C THR A 52 -13.13 0.40 3.40
N ARG A 53 -12.20 -0.55 3.40
CA ARG A 53 -12.09 -1.58 4.43
C ARG A 53 -10.87 -1.30 5.28
N HIS A 54 -11.02 -1.37 6.59
CA HIS A 54 -9.95 -1.17 7.55
C HIS A 54 -9.53 -2.50 8.17
N CYS A 55 -8.24 -2.70 8.31
CA CYS A 55 -7.66 -3.85 9.00
C CYS A 55 -6.55 -3.35 9.92
N PHE A 56 -6.46 -3.91 11.12
CA PHE A 56 -5.46 -3.55 12.11
C PHE A 56 -4.42 -4.66 12.20
N MET A 57 -3.17 -4.36 11.88
CA MET A 57 -2.12 -5.37 11.69
C MET A 57 -0.79 -4.90 12.27
N ASN A 58 0.06 -5.81 12.72
CA ASN A 58 1.44 -5.46 13.06
C ASN A 58 2.30 -5.24 11.80
N ALA A 59 3.53 -4.73 11.95
CA ALA A 59 4.40 -4.40 10.81
C ALA A 59 4.58 -5.58 9.84
N ARG A 60 4.81 -6.78 10.37
CA ARG A 60 4.93 -7.99 9.56
C ARG A 60 3.63 -8.30 8.80
N GLY A 61 2.48 -8.18 9.46
CA GLY A 61 1.17 -8.35 8.82
C GLY A 61 0.92 -7.31 7.72
N VAL A 62 1.39 -6.08 7.87
CA VAL A 62 1.34 -5.07 6.80
C VAL A 62 2.20 -5.50 5.61
N GLU A 63 3.44 -5.93 5.85
CA GLU A 63 4.34 -6.41 4.78
C GLU A 63 3.71 -7.61 4.04
N ASP A 64 3.20 -8.60 4.78
CA ASP A 64 2.58 -9.81 4.22
C ASP A 64 1.29 -9.47 3.44
N TYR A 65 0.49 -8.53 3.95
CA TYR A 65 -0.74 -8.08 3.28
C TYR A 65 -0.43 -7.39 1.94
N VAL A 66 0.50 -6.44 1.92
CA VAL A 66 0.85 -5.74 0.67
C VAL A 66 1.44 -6.71 -0.34
N GLU A 67 2.30 -7.65 0.10
CA GLU A 67 2.83 -8.68 -0.79
C GLU A 67 1.70 -9.52 -1.43
N THR A 68 0.72 -9.91 -0.62
CA THR A 68 -0.44 -10.68 -1.09
C THR A 68 -1.25 -9.88 -2.12
N VAL A 69 -1.43 -8.57 -1.92
CA VAL A 69 -2.13 -7.73 -2.91
C VAL A 69 -1.31 -7.58 -4.20
N LEU A 70 0.01 -7.38 -4.11
CA LEU A 70 0.88 -7.33 -5.29
C LEU A 70 0.85 -8.64 -6.08
N ASP A 71 0.77 -9.79 -5.40
CA ASP A 71 0.57 -11.08 -6.04
C ASP A 71 -0.79 -11.21 -6.71
N ALA A 72 -1.86 -10.72 -6.07
CA ALA A 72 -3.19 -10.73 -6.65
C ALA A 72 -3.25 -9.88 -7.94
N VAL A 73 -2.64 -8.68 -7.94
CA VAL A 73 -2.58 -7.82 -9.13
C VAL A 73 -1.82 -8.49 -10.26
N ARG A 74 -0.70 -9.15 -9.97
CA ARG A 74 0.07 -9.89 -10.99
C ARG A 74 -0.75 -11.02 -11.63
N LEU A 75 -1.60 -11.67 -10.85
CA LEU A 75 -2.41 -12.80 -11.30
C LEU A 75 -3.74 -12.37 -11.93
N ASP A 76 -4.04 -11.07 -11.93
CA ASP A 76 -5.24 -10.52 -12.56
C ASP A 76 -5.16 -10.62 -14.10
N GLU A 77 -6.28 -10.92 -14.74
CA GLU A 77 -6.37 -10.97 -16.20
C GLU A 77 -6.41 -9.55 -16.82
N ASP A 78 -6.81 -8.54 -16.06
CA ASP A 78 -6.76 -7.12 -16.44
C ASP A 78 -6.13 -6.27 -15.32
N PRO A 79 -4.81 -6.38 -15.10
CA PRO A 79 -4.15 -5.63 -14.04
C PRO A 79 -4.20 -4.13 -14.31
N CYS A 80 -4.04 -3.34 -13.24
CA CYS A 80 -3.75 -1.91 -13.33
C CYS A 80 -2.54 -1.63 -14.22
N ASP A 81 -2.40 -0.43 -14.80
CA ASP A 81 -1.22 -0.08 -15.63
C ASP A 81 0.03 0.12 -14.76
N HIS A 82 -0.14 0.76 -13.61
CA HIS A 82 0.97 1.14 -12.76
C HIS A 82 0.67 0.94 -11.29
N VAL A 83 1.74 0.73 -10.52
CA VAL A 83 1.72 0.79 -9.05
C VAL A 83 2.54 1.98 -8.61
N GLN A 84 1.89 2.96 -7.98
CA GLN A 84 2.57 4.08 -7.36
C GLN A 84 2.73 3.81 -5.86
N VAL A 85 3.96 3.92 -5.36
CA VAL A 85 4.24 3.94 -3.93
C VAL A 85 4.55 5.35 -3.52
N ASP A 86 3.78 5.87 -2.57
CA ASP A 86 3.92 7.20 -2.02
C ASP A 86 4.19 7.08 -0.52
N SER A 87 5.25 7.71 -0.04
CA SER A 87 5.70 7.58 1.35
C SER A 87 5.89 8.97 1.95
N ALA A 88 5.58 9.10 3.23
CA ALA A 88 5.92 10.31 3.98
C ALA A 88 7.45 10.52 4.11
N MET A 89 8.25 9.46 3.87
CA MET A 89 9.69 9.43 4.12
C MET A 89 10.55 9.33 2.86
N ALA A 90 9.94 9.03 1.71
CA ALA A 90 10.65 8.86 0.44
C ALA A 90 9.85 9.50 -0.71
N PRO A 91 10.50 9.94 -1.79
CA PRO A 91 9.81 10.39 -2.99
C PRO A 91 8.84 9.33 -3.50
N SER A 92 7.71 9.76 -4.05
CA SER A 92 6.80 8.83 -4.69
C SER A 92 7.44 8.23 -5.95
N VAL A 93 7.29 6.92 -6.12
CA VAL A 93 7.82 6.17 -7.26
C VAL A 93 6.67 5.45 -7.96
N LEU A 94 6.67 5.50 -9.29
CA LEU A 94 5.71 4.84 -10.16
C LEU A 94 6.41 3.65 -10.85
N TYR A 95 5.80 2.47 -10.76
CA TYR A 95 6.28 1.25 -11.40
C TYR A 95 5.26 0.76 -12.42
N ASP A 96 5.73 0.20 -13.53
CA ASP A 96 4.87 -0.54 -14.45
C ASP A 96 4.39 -1.83 -13.78
N SER A 97 3.10 -2.18 -13.94
CA SER A 97 2.57 -3.40 -13.32
C SER A 97 3.17 -4.66 -13.92
N GLY A 98 3.62 -4.63 -15.19
CA GLY A 98 4.34 -5.74 -15.82
C GLY A 98 5.70 -6.01 -15.16
N ASP A 99 6.30 -4.99 -14.54
CA ASP A 99 7.57 -5.14 -13.80
C ASP A 99 7.38 -5.75 -12.41
N LEU A 100 6.15 -6.02 -11.96
CA LEU A 100 5.94 -6.70 -10.67
C LEU A 100 6.45 -8.15 -10.67
N GLU A 101 6.71 -8.76 -11.83
CA GLU A 101 7.43 -10.05 -11.91
C GLU A 101 8.92 -9.90 -11.57
N CYS A 102 9.47 -8.69 -11.71
CA CYS A 102 10.83 -8.40 -11.36
C CYS A 102 10.98 -8.35 -9.84
N GLY A 103 11.67 -9.33 -9.27
CA GLY A 103 11.95 -9.38 -7.83
C GLY A 103 12.59 -8.11 -7.28
N ARG A 104 13.31 -7.33 -8.10
CA ARG A 104 13.90 -6.05 -7.69
C ARG A 104 12.87 -4.96 -7.44
N VAL A 105 11.84 -4.86 -8.29
CA VAL A 105 10.76 -3.86 -8.13
C VAL A 105 9.95 -4.18 -6.88
N ARG A 106 9.60 -5.46 -6.69
CA ARG A 106 8.92 -5.91 -5.46
C ARG A 106 9.75 -5.63 -4.21
N SER A 107 11.05 -5.94 -4.23
CA SER A 107 11.95 -5.61 -3.13
C SER A 107 11.99 -4.11 -2.85
N ALA A 108 12.04 -3.26 -3.88
CA ALA A 108 12.04 -1.81 -3.71
C ALA A 108 10.74 -1.30 -3.07
N ILE A 109 9.57 -1.79 -3.50
CA ILE A 109 8.26 -1.46 -2.89
C ILE A 109 8.25 -1.87 -1.41
N ARG A 110 8.70 -3.10 -1.12
CA ARG A 110 8.79 -3.62 0.25
C ARG A 110 9.75 -2.79 1.10
N ASP A 111 10.90 -2.40 0.56
CA ASP A 111 11.90 -1.62 1.29
C ASP A 111 11.33 -0.24 1.66
N VAL A 112 10.60 0.42 0.76
CA VAL A 112 9.92 1.70 1.08
C VAL A 112 8.90 1.51 2.19
N ILE A 113 8.10 0.44 2.16
CA ILE A 113 7.12 0.13 3.21
C ILE A 113 7.85 -0.12 4.53
N ARG A 114 8.82 -1.03 4.55
CA ARG A 114 9.58 -1.39 5.74
C ARG A 114 10.30 -0.19 6.34
N MET A 115 10.93 0.65 5.52
CA MET A 115 11.51 1.91 5.96
C MET A 115 10.45 2.79 6.60
N SER A 116 9.28 2.95 5.99
CA SER A 116 8.22 3.81 6.54
C SER A 116 7.60 3.27 7.83
N LEU A 117 7.59 1.94 8.03
CA LEU A 117 7.12 1.31 9.27
C LEU A 117 8.16 1.37 10.41
N HIS A 118 9.45 1.51 10.09
CA HIS A 118 10.54 1.44 11.08
C HIS A 118 11.32 2.75 11.30
N VAL A 119 11.28 3.69 10.35
CA VAL A 119 12.03 4.96 10.41
C VAL A 119 11.34 5.96 11.33
N PHE A 120 10.03 5.86 11.54
CA PHE A 120 9.44 6.55 12.68
C PHE A 120 9.84 5.78 13.94
N PRO A 121 10.79 6.32 14.74
CA PRO A 121 11.46 5.52 15.75
C PRO A 121 10.48 5.11 16.84
N GLN A 122 10.70 3.90 17.38
CA GLN A 122 10.09 3.42 18.62
C GLN A 122 10.28 4.37 19.79
#